data_AF-A0A9D6I8V4-F1
#
_entry.id   AF-A0A9D6I8V4-F1
#
_cell.length_a   1.000
_cell.length_b   1.000
_cell.length_c   1.000
_cell.angle_alpha   90.00
_cell.angle_beta   90.00
_cell.angle_gamma   90.00
#
_symmetry.space_group_name_H-M   'P 1'
#
loop_
_entity.id
_entity.type
_entity.pdbx_description
1 polymer ?
#
loop_
_entity_poly.entity_id
_entity_poly.type
_entity_poly.pdbx_seq_one_letter_code
_entity_poly.pdbx_strand_id
1 'polypeptide(L)' 'PGLHAPLVQAAAVVKRTPRPELGLAFIQFVNGPEGRPIMKRYGFRLPGEF' A
#
# COMPACT_ATOMS: atom_id res chain seq x y z
N PRO A 1 4.20 -19.48 -16.32
CA PRO A 1 5.33 -18.82 -15.63
C PRO A 1 5.42 -17.34 -16.03
N GLY A 2 5.58 -16.42 -15.08
CA GLY A 2 5.70 -14.99 -15.39
C GLY A 2 7.03 -14.68 -16.09
N LEU A 3 7.01 -13.78 -17.08
CA LEU A 3 8.20 -13.37 -17.85
C LEU A 3 9.18 -12.47 -17.07
N HIS A 4 8.82 -12.11 -15.84
CA HIS A 4 9.53 -11.16 -14.97
C HIS A 4 9.10 -11.39 -13.51
N ALA A 5 9.87 -10.81 -12.59
CA ALA A 5 9.50 -10.80 -11.18
C ALA A 5 8.21 -9.99 -10.94
N PRO A 6 7.40 -10.33 -9.92
CA PRO A 6 6.21 -9.56 -9.57
C PRO A 6 6.55 -8.10 -9.26
N LEU A 7 5.66 -7.19 -9.66
CA LEU A 7 5.76 -5.78 -9.28
C LEU A 7 5.43 -5.64 -7.78
N VAL A 8 6.40 -5.15 -7.01
CA VAL A 8 6.24 -4.86 -5.59
C VAL A 8 6.08 -3.35 -5.41
N GLN A 9 4.87 -2.92 -5.03
CA GLN A 9 4.57 -1.51 -4.79
C GLN A 9 4.80 -1.16 -3.32
N ALA A 10 5.38 0.02 -3.07
CA ALA A 10 5.67 0.53 -1.75
C ALA A 10 5.13 1.95 -1.57
N ALA A 11 4.73 2.30 -0.35
CA ALA A 11 4.33 3.64 0.05
C ALA A 11 5.23 4.12 1.20
N ALA A 12 5.55 5.40 1.22
CA ALA A 12 6.40 6.01 2.23
C ALA A 12 5.96 7.44 2.56
N VAL A 13 6.27 7.89 3.78
CA VAL A 13 6.09 9.29 4.20
C VAL A 13 7.41 10.03 4.00
N VAL A 14 7.39 11.14 3.26
CA VAL A 14 8.58 11.95 3.02
C VAL A 14 9.04 12.63 4.30
N LYS A 15 10.31 12.50 4.67
CA LYS A 15 10.89 13.03 5.92
C LYS A 15 10.64 14.52 6.17
N ARG A 16 10.55 15.34 5.12
CA ARG A 16 10.38 16.80 5.20
C ARG A 16 8.92 17.26 5.13
N THR A 17 7.96 16.36 5.17
CA THR A 17 6.54 16.76 5.15
C THR A 17 6.19 17.58 6.40
N PRO A 18 5.38 18.64 6.29
CA PRO A 18 4.90 19.38 7.44
C PRO A 18 3.84 18.62 8.25
N ARG A 19 3.33 17.48 7.74
CA ARG A 19 2.27 16.69 8.39
C ARG A 19 2.58 15.18 8.37
N PRO A 20 3.61 14.72 9.09
CA PRO A 20 4.04 13.32 9.05
C PRO A 20 2.99 12.37 9.61
N GLU A 21 2.27 12.79 10.66
CA GLU A 21 1.26 11.97 11.31
C GLU A 21 0.08 11.65 10.38
N LEU A 22 -0.35 12.62 9.55
CA LEU A 22 -1.40 12.37 8.56
C LEU A 22 -0.95 11.39 7.48
N GLY A 23 0.31 11.46 7.06
CA GLY A 23 0.88 10.49 6.12
C GLY A 23 0.91 9.08 6.71
N LEU A 24 1.32 8.95 7.98
CA LEU A 24 1.32 7.66 8.68
C LEU A 24 -0.10 7.12 8.88
N ALA A 25 -1.05 7.96 9.30
CA ALA A 25 -2.45 7.59 9.45
C ALA A 25 -3.05 7.11 8.12
N PHE A 26 -2.71 7.76 7.00
CA PHE A 26 -3.15 7.32 5.67
C PHE A 26 -2.60 5.94 5.31
N ILE A 27 -1.31 5.69 5.53
CA ILE A 27 -0.71 4.37 5.28
C ILE A 27 -1.34 3.29 6.16
N GLN A 28 -1.64 3.60 7.43
CA GLN A 28 -2.33 2.67 8.34
C GLN A 28 -3.74 2.36 7.84
N PHE A 29 -4.50 3.37 7.41
CA PHE A 29 -5.84 3.19 6.83
C PHE A 29 -5.79 2.29 5.59
N VAL A 30 -4.91 2.58 4.63
CA VAL A 30 -4.77 1.79 3.40
C VAL A 30 -4.43 0.34 3.73
N ASN A 31 -3.56 0.09 4.70
CA ASN A 31 -3.18 -1.26 5.12
C ASN A 31 -4.17 -1.93 6.11
N GLY A 32 -5.20 -1.20 6.53
CA GLY A 32 -6.18 -1.63 7.53
C GLY A 32 -7.35 -2.43 6.96
N PRO A 33 -8.33 -2.77 7.82
CA PRO A 33 -9.49 -3.57 7.44
C PRO A 33 -10.40 -2.88 6.41
N GLU A 34 -10.43 -1.55 6.34
CA GLU A 34 -11.17 -0.81 5.33
C GLU A 34 -10.40 -0.66 4.01
N GLY A 35 -9.10 -0.37 4.08
CA GLY A 35 -8.27 -0.09 2.90
C GLY A 35 -7.95 -1.34 2.07
N ARG A 36 -7.69 -2.48 2.72
CA ARG A 36 -7.35 -3.74 2.04
C ARG A 36 -8.45 -4.23 1.07
N PRO A 37 -9.74 -4.26 1.44
CA PRO A 37 -10.82 -4.60 0.51
C PRO A 37 -10.91 -3.65 -0.70
N ILE A 38 -10.64 -2.36 -0.50
CA ILE A 38 -10.65 -1.37 -1.60
C ILE A 38 -9.52 -1.68 -2.58
N MET A 39 -8.30 -1.91 -2.09
CA MET A 39 -7.16 -2.29 -2.93
C MET A 39 -7.47 -3.55 -3.76
N LYS A 40 -8.02 -4.58 -3.12
CA LYS A 40 -8.43 -5.83 -3.80
C LYS A 40 -9.48 -5.59 -4.89
N ARG A 41 -10.48 -4.75 -4.63
CA ARG A 41 -11.52 -4.39 -5.61
C ARG A 41 -10.93 -3.81 -6.91
N TYR A 42 -9.83 -3.07 -6.80
CA TYR A 42 -9.15 -2.45 -7.95
C TYR A 42 -7.98 -3.28 -8.51
N GLY A 43 -7.87 -4.56 -8.13
CA GLY A 43 -6.88 -5.48 -8.71
C GLY A 43 -5.48 -5.43 -8.08
N PHE A 44 -5.30 -4.71 -6.97
CA PHE A 44 -4.08 -4.83 -6.19
C PHE A 44 -4.06 -6.18 -5.48
N ARG A 45 -2.93 -6.88 -5.60
CA ARG A 45 -2.60 -8.05 -4.79
C ARG A 45 -1.79 -7.59 -3.58
N LEU A 46 -2.10 -8.11 -2.40
CA LEU A 46 -1.41 -7.70 -1.18
C LEU A 46 -0.11 -8.52 -0.96
N PRO A 47 0.88 -7.99 -0.23
CA PRO A 47 2.07 -8.76 0.15
C PRO A 47 1.69 -10.12 0.76
N GLY A 48 2.18 -11.21 0.18
CA GLY A 48 1.85 -12.59 0.57
C GLY A 48 0.73 -13.26 -0.25
N GLU A 49 0.09 -12.53 -1.18
CA GLU A 49 -0.97 -13.05 -2.06
C GLU A 49 -0.51 -13.24 -3.53
N PHE A 50 0.81 -13.30 -3.76
CA PHE A 50 1.43 -13.45 -5.08
C PHE A 50 2.06 -14.83 -5.29
#